data_AF-A0A1C6S145-F1
#
_entry.id   AF-A0A1C6S145-F1
#
_cell.length_a   1.000
_cell.length_b   1.000
_cell.length_c   1.000
_cell.angle_alpha   90.00
_cell.angle_beta   90.00
_cell.angle_gamma   90.00
#
_symmetry.space_group_name_H-M   'P 1'
#
loop_
_entity.id
_entity.type
_entity.pdbx_description
1 polymer ?
#
loop_
_entity_poly.entity_id
_entity_poly.type
_entity_poly.pdbx_seq_one_letter_code
_entity_poly.pdbx_strand_id
1 'polypeptide(L)'
;MSVDGCNTVLVLGGTRSGKSEFAESLVADAATVRYVATAAGADPDDAEWAARLEAHRSRRPETWTTEETGDDPRRLADVIASAQPHETLLVDDLGGWVTVLLDPVHQPADDTATIAELADAVRSCPARLVLVSPEVGLSLVPTTPLGRAFTDALGSANRAVADACDAVALVVAGQPCWLKAGTPPTISSTAGTISRNATRASVPAQAGRSDAAAGPDTGAPAVEPDLPDVLTPLVPPAAEPADGTAWAAPTMALPMIATGLVIQNGMELPLPDEYAGPQAVDRLAARDLPGAGLGVLERVVGFAAATQGTPNPQPWGSVRVLLLHGDHQGGVSAGTPAGESARRAAQARTGVGVLARLAAENGATLQVVDAPTAAPIENGPALTAEAVESALRHGWRLAEEAADAGMHLLVLAACGAGTEAAAAAVLAATAGAEPPAVLGRVVRDGTVDDTAWMTRCATVRDALHRTRRSSREAKAVLAELGGGDIAVATGILLGATARRLPVLLDGPVGLAAGMVSRDLAGQARHWCLLPDHGGQPAVRLAADVLGLVPLLDLRLDLGEGANALAALPLLRSVLALAAALPARGDDADPTGEPADDEEASEFAEPEPTGPGPATTGSDDEERAYVPGRHAG
;
A
#
# COMPACT_ATOMS: atom_id res chain seq x y z
N MET A 1 -37.81 -3.92 0.85
CA MET A 1 -37.56 -2.50 1.20
C MET A 1 -38.06 -1.69 0.01
N SER A 2 -39.18 -0.99 0.13
CA SER A 2 -39.65 -0.13 -0.96
C SER A 2 -38.81 1.15 -0.95
N VAL A 3 -38.08 1.41 -2.03
CA VAL A 3 -37.38 2.68 -2.23
C VAL A 3 -38.41 3.66 -2.79
N ASP A 4 -39.31 4.11 -1.91
CA ASP A 4 -40.46 4.93 -2.30
C ASP A 4 -39.99 6.20 -3.03
N GLY A 5 -40.24 6.29 -4.33
CA GLY A 5 -39.96 7.46 -5.16
C GLY A 5 -38.76 7.38 -6.11
N CYS A 6 -38.02 6.26 -6.15
CA CYS A 6 -36.98 6.03 -7.17
C CYS A 6 -37.51 5.13 -8.29
N ASN A 7 -37.48 5.61 -9.53
CA ASN A 7 -37.83 4.80 -10.68
C ASN A 7 -36.62 4.03 -11.21
N THR A 8 -35.41 4.54 -11.01
CA THR A 8 -34.17 3.92 -11.49
C THR A 8 -33.14 3.74 -10.36
N VAL A 9 -32.68 2.51 -10.16
CA VAL A 9 -31.71 2.16 -9.11
C VAL A 9 -30.54 1.39 -9.70
N LEU A 10 -29.31 1.84 -9.42
CA LEU A 10 -28.08 1.10 -9.72
C LEU A 10 -27.58 0.40 -8.45
N VAL A 11 -27.33 -0.91 -8.53
CA VAL A 11 -26.78 -1.74 -7.47
C VAL A 11 -25.36 -2.18 -7.87
N LEU A 12 -24.38 -1.62 -7.19
CA LEU A 12 -22.96 -1.92 -7.33
C LEU A 12 -22.51 -2.93 -6.27
N GLY A 13 -21.49 -3.72 -6.56
CA GLY A 13 -20.85 -4.55 -5.54
C GLY A 13 -19.74 -5.45 -6.06
N GLY A 14 -18.87 -5.89 -5.16
CA GLY A 14 -17.80 -6.84 -5.48
C GLY A 14 -18.32 -8.27 -5.71
N THR A 15 -17.41 -9.17 -6.08
CA THR A 15 -17.69 -10.61 -6.20
C THR A 15 -18.19 -11.18 -4.87
N ARG A 16 -19.32 -11.91 -4.89
CA ARG A 16 -19.98 -12.48 -3.69
C ARG A 16 -20.36 -11.45 -2.62
N SER A 17 -20.57 -10.19 -3.01
CA SER A 17 -20.99 -9.13 -2.08
C SER A 17 -22.45 -9.21 -1.65
N GLY A 18 -23.30 -9.98 -2.34
CA GLY A 18 -24.75 -9.99 -2.12
C GLY A 18 -25.55 -9.05 -3.05
N LYS A 19 -24.90 -8.48 -4.09
CA LYS A 19 -25.51 -7.46 -4.96
C LYS A 19 -26.76 -7.94 -5.70
N SER A 20 -26.76 -9.16 -6.22
CA SER A 20 -27.92 -9.71 -6.95
C SER A 20 -29.07 -10.02 -5.98
N GLU A 21 -28.80 -10.61 -4.80
CA GLU A 21 -29.85 -10.82 -3.78
C GLU A 21 -30.49 -9.50 -3.33
N PHE A 22 -29.67 -8.46 -3.14
CA PHE A 22 -30.19 -7.15 -2.78
C PHE A 22 -31.05 -6.56 -3.90
N ALA A 23 -30.59 -6.63 -5.16
CA ALA A 23 -31.35 -6.13 -6.32
C ALA A 23 -32.69 -6.86 -6.51
N GLU A 24 -32.71 -8.19 -6.35
CA GLU A 24 -33.94 -9.00 -6.37
C GLU A 24 -34.91 -8.56 -5.25
N SER A 25 -34.39 -8.28 -4.04
CA SER A 25 -35.21 -7.80 -2.91
C SER A 25 -35.88 -6.45 -3.16
N LEU A 26 -35.34 -5.64 -4.08
CA LEU A 26 -35.95 -4.38 -4.48
C LEU A 26 -37.18 -4.64 -5.33
N VAL A 27 -37.16 -5.60 -6.25
CA VAL A 27 -38.27 -5.87 -7.19
C VAL A 27 -39.24 -6.95 -6.71
N ALA A 28 -39.05 -7.51 -5.52
CA ALA A 28 -39.82 -8.63 -4.99
C ALA A 28 -41.33 -8.35 -4.81
N ASP A 29 -41.74 -7.08 -4.72
CA ASP A 29 -43.12 -6.64 -4.60
C ASP A 29 -43.83 -6.44 -5.96
N ALA A 30 -43.10 -6.48 -7.07
CA ALA A 30 -43.65 -6.32 -8.40
C ALA A 30 -44.38 -7.60 -8.86
N ALA A 31 -45.57 -7.43 -9.46
CA ALA A 31 -46.38 -8.54 -9.95
C ALA A 31 -45.73 -9.31 -11.12
N THR A 32 -44.99 -8.59 -11.97
CA THR A 32 -44.26 -9.13 -13.13
C THR A 32 -42.93 -8.40 -13.27
N VAL A 33 -41.84 -9.15 -13.42
CA VAL A 33 -40.49 -8.60 -13.62
C VAL A 33 -39.95 -9.12 -14.95
N ARG A 34 -39.42 -8.22 -15.78
CA ARG A 34 -38.62 -8.56 -16.95
C ARG A 34 -37.16 -8.57 -16.56
N TYR A 35 -36.59 -9.77 -16.44
CA TYR A 35 -35.18 -9.96 -16.18
C TYR A 35 -34.40 -9.88 -17.50
N VAL A 36 -33.42 -8.98 -17.58
CA VAL A 36 -32.61 -8.76 -18.78
C VAL A 36 -31.22 -9.34 -18.54
N ALA A 37 -30.92 -10.45 -19.22
CA ALA A 37 -29.62 -11.11 -19.16
C ALA A 37 -28.71 -10.57 -20.25
N THR A 38 -27.52 -10.13 -19.85
CA THR A 38 -26.59 -9.35 -20.69
C THR A 38 -25.31 -10.09 -21.07
N ALA A 39 -25.04 -11.26 -20.48
CA ALA A 39 -23.87 -12.06 -20.81
C ALA A 39 -24.03 -12.72 -22.19
N ALA A 40 -22.99 -12.64 -23.03
CA ALA A 40 -22.87 -13.50 -24.21
C ALA A 40 -22.88 -14.98 -23.80
N GLY A 41 -23.37 -15.84 -24.69
CA GLY A 41 -23.59 -17.27 -24.44
C GLY A 41 -22.40 -17.94 -23.74
N ALA A 42 -22.70 -18.74 -22.71
CA ALA A 42 -21.72 -19.46 -21.92
C ALA A 42 -20.79 -20.33 -22.78
N ASP A 43 -19.50 -20.39 -22.41
CA ASP A 43 -18.63 -21.49 -22.83
C ASP A 43 -19.24 -22.81 -22.29
N PRO A 44 -19.60 -23.78 -23.15
CA PRO A 44 -20.23 -25.03 -22.71
C PRO A 44 -19.38 -25.84 -21.72
N ASP A 45 -18.07 -25.57 -21.65
CA ASP A 45 -17.12 -26.32 -20.83
C ASP A 45 -16.87 -25.70 -19.44
N ASP A 46 -17.45 -24.54 -19.10
CA ASP A 46 -17.36 -23.96 -17.75
C ASP A 46 -18.51 -24.46 -16.84
N ALA A 47 -18.27 -25.60 -16.20
CA ALA A 47 -19.20 -26.23 -15.28
C ALA A 47 -19.52 -25.36 -14.04
N GLU A 48 -18.60 -24.49 -13.61
CA GLU A 48 -18.82 -23.60 -12.46
C GLU A 48 -19.75 -22.44 -12.85
N TRP A 49 -19.57 -21.87 -14.04
CA TRP A 49 -20.45 -20.86 -14.61
C TRP A 49 -21.86 -21.42 -14.88
N ALA A 50 -21.96 -22.62 -15.46
CA ALA A 50 -23.24 -23.28 -15.70
C ALA A 50 -24.03 -23.51 -14.40
N ALA A 51 -23.36 -23.96 -13.33
CA ALA A 51 -23.98 -24.15 -12.03
C ALA A 51 -24.47 -22.82 -11.41
N ARG A 52 -23.75 -21.72 -11.62
CA ARG A 52 -24.16 -20.37 -11.18
C ARG A 52 -25.38 -19.86 -11.93
N LEU A 53 -25.43 -20.06 -13.26
CA LEU A 53 -26.60 -19.73 -14.07
C LEU A 53 -27.83 -20.50 -13.60
N GLU A 54 -27.70 -21.80 -13.32
CA GLU A 54 -28.81 -22.64 -12.85
C GLU A 54 -29.29 -22.25 -11.45
N ALA A 55 -28.37 -21.96 -10.52
CA ALA A 55 -28.71 -21.42 -9.20
C ALA A 55 -29.40 -20.05 -9.28
N HIS A 56 -29.10 -19.25 -10.30
CA HIS A 56 -29.73 -17.95 -10.50
C HIS A 56 -31.08 -18.07 -11.21
N ARG A 57 -31.27 -19.04 -12.12
CA ARG A 57 -32.57 -19.36 -12.73
C ARG A 57 -33.55 -19.96 -11.72
N SER A 58 -33.11 -20.92 -10.92
CA SER A 58 -33.96 -21.61 -9.92
C SER A 58 -34.48 -20.72 -8.79
N ARG A 59 -33.82 -19.58 -8.54
CA ARG A 59 -34.27 -18.58 -7.55
C ARG A 59 -35.38 -17.66 -8.05
N ARG A 60 -35.64 -17.61 -9.35
CA ARG A 60 -36.60 -16.67 -9.95
C ARG A 60 -38.03 -17.23 -9.84
N PRO A 61 -39.02 -16.43 -9.42
CA PRO A 61 -40.42 -16.81 -9.50
C PRO A 61 -40.84 -17.10 -10.95
N GLU A 62 -41.77 -18.05 -11.15
CA GLU A 62 -42.32 -18.37 -12.48
C GLU A 62 -43.02 -17.19 -13.17
N THR A 63 -43.37 -16.14 -12.41
CA THR A 63 -43.97 -14.90 -12.93
C THR A 63 -42.96 -13.97 -13.63
N TRP A 64 -41.67 -14.29 -13.62
CA TRP A 64 -40.63 -13.49 -14.26
C TRP A 64 -40.40 -13.92 -15.71
N THR A 65 -40.28 -12.95 -16.62
CA THR A 65 -39.90 -13.21 -18.02
C THR A 65 -38.43 -12.87 -18.21
N THR A 66 -37.67 -13.73 -18.87
CA THR A 66 -36.26 -13.47 -19.20
C THR A 66 -36.12 -12.99 -20.65
N GLU A 67 -35.42 -11.88 -20.86
CA GLU A 67 -35.00 -11.39 -22.18
C GLU A 67 -33.47 -11.40 -22.23
N GLU A 68 -32.89 -12.06 -23.24
CA GLU A 68 -31.44 -12.11 -23.44
C GLU A 68 -31.05 -11.07 -24.50
N THR A 69 -30.09 -10.19 -24.21
CA THR A 69 -29.66 -9.17 -25.16
C THR A 69 -28.74 -9.71 -26.26
N GLY A 70 -28.14 -10.88 -26.05
CA GLY A 70 -27.23 -11.54 -26.99
C GLY A 70 -25.96 -10.72 -27.26
N ASP A 71 -25.38 -10.93 -28.45
CA ASP A 71 -24.08 -10.36 -28.85
C ASP A 71 -24.21 -8.96 -29.49
N ASP A 72 -25.29 -8.22 -29.23
CA ASP A 72 -25.45 -6.83 -29.70
C ASP A 72 -25.48 -5.88 -28.50
N PRO A 73 -24.41 -5.07 -28.28
CA PRO A 73 -24.36 -4.16 -27.14
C PRO A 73 -25.44 -3.07 -27.19
N ARG A 74 -26.03 -2.77 -28.36
CA ARG A 74 -27.12 -1.77 -28.49
C ARG A 74 -28.46 -2.31 -28.01
N ARG A 75 -28.64 -3.64 -28.02
CA ARG A 75 -29.91 -4.29 -27.68
C ARG A 75 -30.36 -3.95 -26.26
N LEU A 76 -29.43 -3.80 -25.31
CA LEU A 76 -29.78 -3.41 -23.94
C LEU A 76 -30.45 -2.03 -23.88
N ALA A 77 -29.92 -1.05 -24.62
CA ALA A 77 -30.50 0.29 -24.67
C ALA A 77 -31.90 0.27 -25.32
N ASP A 78 -32.10 -0.51 -26.38
CA ASP A 78 -33.41 -0.67 -27.04
C ASP A 78 -34.46 -1.31 -26.10
N VAL A 79 -34.07 -2.31 -25.32
CA VAL A 79 -34.95 -2.97 -24.34
C VAL A 79 -35.37 -1.99 -23.25
N ILE A 80 -34.44 -1.19 -22.74
CA ILE A 80 -34.74 -0.16 -21.73
C ILE A 80 -35.64 0.93 -22.32
N ALA A 81 -35.35 1.41 -23.54
CA ALA A 81 -36.10 2.48 -24.19
C ALA A 81 -37.54 2.09 -24.58
N SER A 82 -37.79 0.79 -24.82
CA SER A 82 -39.12 0.27 -25.18
C SER A 82 -39.98 -0.12 -23.97
N ALA A 83 -39.43 -0.05 -22.76
CA ALA A 83 -40.12 -0.40 -21.52
C ALA A 83 -41.35 0.49 -21.28
N GLN A 84 -42.44 -0.11 -20.81
CA GLN A 84 -43.69 0.60 -20.53
C GLN A 84 -43.76 1.06 -19.06
N PRO A 85 -44.46 2.16 -18.73
CA PRO A 85 -44.48 2.71 -17.36
C PRO A 85 -44.95 1.76 -16.25
N HIS A 86 -45.69 0.71 -16.59
CA HIS A 86 -46.23 -0.28 -15.65
C HIS A 86 -45.32 -1.51 -15.48
N GLU A 87 -44.22 -1.58 -16.24
CA GLU A 87 -43.27 -2.69 -16.19
C GLU A 87 -42.21 -2.47 -15.11
N THR A 88 -41.62 -3.58 -14.66
CA THR A 88 -40.43 -3.58 -13.80
C THR A 88 -39.33 -4.37 -14.50
N LEU A 89 -38.16 -3.76 -14.69
CA LEU A 89 -37.00 -4.34 -15.33
C LEU A 89 -35.88 -4.56 -14.30
N LEU A 90 -35.23 -5.72 -14.38
CA LEU A 90 -34.03 -6.04 -13.63
C LEU A 90 -32.92 -6.47 -14.61
N VAL A 91 -31.88 -5.66 -14.75
CA VAL A 91 -30.71 -5.93 -15.60
C VAL A 91 -29.60 -6.50 -14.73
N ASP A 92 -29.14 -7.73 -14.99
CA ASP A 92 -28.03 -8.36 -14.24
C ASP A 92 -27.13 -9.15 -15.23
N ASP A 93 -25.89 -8.73 -15.50
CA ASP A 93 -25.22 -7.51 -15.04
C ASP A 93 -24.55 -6.69 -16.16
N LEU A 94 -24.22 -5.43 -15.88
CA LEU A 94 -23.47 -4.62 -16.83
C LEU A 94 -22.05 -5.16 -17.11
N GLY A 95 -21.52 -6.08 -16.29
CA GLY A 95 -20.24 -6.74 -16.55
C GLY A 95 -20.31 -7.66 -17.77
N GLY A 96 -21.38 -8.43 -17.91
CA GLY A 96 -21.67 -9.21 -19.12
C GLY A 96 -21.80 -8.32 -20.36
N TRP A 97 -22.50 -7.19 -20.21
CA TRP A 97 -22.67 -6.22 -21.30
C TRP A 97 -21.34 -5.59 -21.74
N VAL A 98 -20.46 -5.23 -20.81
CA VAL A 98 -19.12 -4.70 -21.15
C VAL A 98 -18.25 -5.76 -21.83
N THR A 99 -18.41 -7.03 -21.48
CA THR A 99 -17.71 -8.12 -22.20
C THR A 99 -18.10 -8.13 -23.68
N VAL A 100 -19.40 -7.99 -23.99
CA VAL A 100 -19.89 -7.89 -25.38
C VAL A 100 -19.38 -6.62 -26.05
N LEU A 101 -19.40 -5.48 -25.35
CA LEU A 101 -18.91 -4.20 -25.89
C LEU A 101 -17.44 -4.27 -26.35
N LEU A 102 -16.61 -4.99 -25.60
CA LEU A 102 -15.18 -5.14 -25.87
C LEU A 102 -14.84 -6.30 -26.81
N ASP A 103 -15.83 -7.04 -27.32
CA ASP A 103 -15.56 -8.13 -28.26
C ASP A 103 -14.90 -7.58 -29.55
N PRO A 104 -13.77 -8.17 -30.01
CA PRO A 104 -13.10 -7.77 -31.24
C PRO A 104 -13.99 -7.71 -32.48
N VAL A 105 -15.08 -8.49 -32.54
CA VAL A 105 -16.06 -8.48 -33.65
C VAL A 105 -16.73 -7.12 -33.78
N HIS A 106 -16.87 -6.37 -32.68
CA HIS A 106 -17.45 -5.03 -32.69
C HIS A 106 -16.39 -3.93 -32.83
N GLN A 107 -15.09 -4.25 -32.87
CA GLN A 107 -14.03 -3.27 -32.93
C GLN A 107 -13.63 -2.91 -34.39
N PRO A 108 -13.34 -1.63 -34.71
CA PRO A 108 -13.34 -0.48 -33.81
C PRO A 108 -14.75 0.12 -33.64
N ALA A 109 -15.38 -0.06 -32.48
CA ALA A 109 -16.60 0.64 -32.08
C ALA A 109 -16.24 1.81 -31.17
N ASP A 110 -17.10 2.82 -31.15
CA ASP A 110 -17.00 3.90 -30.17
C ASP A 110 -17.72 3.45 -28.88
N ASP A 111 -16.94 2.82 -27.99
CA ASP A 111 -17.42 2.37 -26.68
C ASP A 111 -18.01 3.52 -25.87
N THR A 112 -17.46 4.73 -26.02
CA THR A 112 -17.92 5.93 -25.30
C THR A 112 -19.31 6.35 -25.77
N ALA A 113 -19.55 6.36 -27.08
CA ALA A 113 -20.86 6.64 -27.65
C ALA A 113 -21.90 5.60 -27.20
N THR A 114 -21.54 4.32 -27.20
CA THR A 114 -22.46 3.23 -26.81
C THR A 114 -22.82 3.29 -25.32
N ILE A 115 -21.85 3.62 -24.45
CA ILE A 115 -22.10 3.88 -23.02
C ILE A 115 -23.03 5.09 -22.82
N ALA A 116 -22.84 6.16 -23.60
CA ALA A 116 -23.71 7.33 -23.55
C ALA A 116 -25.15 7.00 -23.98
N GLU A 117 -25.33 6.23 -25.05
CA GLU A 117 -26.64 5.74 -25.50
C GLU A 117 -27.36 4.93 -24.41
N LEU A 118 -26.64 4.04 -23.71
CA LEU A 118 -27.19 3.30 -22.58
C LEU A 118 -27.63 4.23 -21.43
N ALA A 119 -26.77 5.19 -21.06
CA ALA A 119 -27.09 6.14 -19.99
C ALA A 119 -28.31 7.02 -20.34
N ASP A 120 -28.47 7.41 -21.60
CA ASP A 120 -29.63 8.16 -22.06
C ASP A 120 -30.92 7.31 -22.06
N ALA A 121 -30.82 6.03 -22.42
CA ALA A 121 -31.93 5.09 -22.29
C ALA A 121 -32.35 4.91 -20.82
N VAL A 122 -31.40 4.75 -19.90
CA VAL A 122 -31.67 4.67 -18.46
C VAL A 122 -32.37 5.94 -17.95
N ARG A 123 -31.87 7.12 -18.35
CA ARG A 123 -32.42 8.42 -17.91
C ARG A 123 -33.84 8.67 -18.41
N SER A 124 -34.19 8.13 -19.57
CA SER A 124 -35.51 8.29 -20.21
C SER A 124 -36.46 7.13 -19.93
N CYS A 125 -36.02 6.10 -19.21
CA CYS A 125 -36.82 4.91 -18.92
C CYS A 125 -38.07 5.28 -18.09
N PRO A 126 -39.29 5.02 -18.60
CA PRO A 126 -40.52 5.34 -17.87
C PRO A 126 -40.92 4.25 -16.87
N ALA A 127 -40.28 3.08 -16.94
CA ALA A 127 -40.55 1.90 -16.11
C ALA A 127 -39.73 1.93 -14.81
N ARG A 128 -40.06 1.03 -13.87
CA ARG A 128 -39.21 0.78 -12.71
C ARG A 128 -38.01 -0.06 -13.14
N LEU A 129 -36.79 0.47 -13.03
CA LEU A 129 -35.57 -0.17 -13.52
C LEU A 129 -34.55 -0.35 -12.40
N VAL A 130 -34.09 -1.59 -12.22
CA VAL A 130 -32.96 -1.93 -11.35
C VAL A 130 -31.83 -2.47 -12.21
N LEU A 131 -30.65 -1.87 -12.14
CA LEU A 131 -29.44 -2.34 -12.83
C LEU A 131 -28.44 -2.89 -11.81
N VAL A 132 -27.87 -4.04 -12.10
CA VAL A 132 -26.80 -4.64 -11.32
C VAL A 132 -25.49 -4.50 -12.10
N SER A 133 -24.44 -4.07 -11.41
CA SER A 133 -23.11 -4.03 -12.01
C SER A 133 -22.03 -4.42 -11.01
N PRO A 134 -21.01 -5.19 -11.42
CA PRO A 134 -19.84 -5.42 -10.59
C PRO A 134 -19.04 -4.12 -10.40
N GLU A 135 -18.54 -3.91 -9.18
CA GLU A 135 -17.59 -2.84 -8.87
C GLU A 135 -16.17 -3.42 -8.76
N VAL A 136 -15.53 -3.55 -9.91
CA VAL A 136 -14.18 -4.15 -10.03
C VAL A 136 -13.07 -3.14 -9.76
N GLY A 137 -13.37 -1.84 -9.77
CA GLY A 137 -12.39 -0.77 -9.52
C GLY A 137 -11.85 -0.75 -8.09
N LEU A 138 -12.50 -1.45 -7.17
CA LEU A 138 -12.05 -1.66 -5.79
C LEU A 138 -11.19 -2.92 -5.60
N SER A 139 -10.89 -3.64 -6.69
CA SER A 139 -10.02 -4.83 -6.69
C SER A 139 -8.57 -4.49 -7.09
N LEU A 140 -7.72 -5.50 -7.20
CA LEU A 140 -6.36 -5.35 -7.75
C LEU A 140 -6.43 -4.96 -9.23
N VAL A 141 -5.50 -4.10 -9.66
CA VAL A 141 -5.37 -3.72 -11.07
C VAL A 141 -5.05 -4.98 -11.90
N PRO A 142 -5.81 -5.29 -12.97
CA PRO A 142 -5.55 -6.46 -13.79
C PRO A 142 -4.15 -6.42 -14.45
N THR A 143 -3.47 -7.56 -14.45
CA THR A 143 -2.13 -7.71 -15.04
C THR A 143 -2.19 -7.73 -16.58
N THR A 144 -3.31 -8.14 -17.17
CA THR A 144 -3.50 -8.24 -18.62
C THR A 144 -4.04 -6.94 -19.22
N PRO A 145 -3.65 -6.57 -20.46
CA PRO A 145 -4.21 -5.41 -21.15
C PRO A 145 -5.73 -5.47 -21.31
N LEU A 146 -6.27 -6.66 -21.64
CA LEU A 146 -7.71 -6.89 -21.77
C LEU A 146 -8.44 -6.67 -20.44
N GLY A 147 -7.87 -7.15 -19.33
CA GLY A 147 -8.43 -6.91 -18.00
C GLY A 147 -8.47 -5.42 -17.65
N ARG A 148 -7.41 -4.66 -17.97
CA ARG A 148 -7.42 -3.20 -17.77
C ARG A 148 -8.47 -2.49 -18.63
N ALA A 149 -8.56 -2.85 -19.92
CA ALA A 149 -9.59 -2.31 -20.81
C ALA A 149 -11.02 -2.60 -20.28
N PHE A 150 -11.26 -3.81 -19.78
CA PHE A 150 -12.52 -4.18 -19.13
C PHE A 150 -12.80 -3.33 -17.88
N THR A 151 -11.83 -3.19 -16.97
CA THR A 151 -11.97 -2.36 -15.77
C THR A 151 -12.24 -0.90 -16.12
N ASP A 152 -11.54 -0.33 -17.11
CA ASP A 152 -11.71 1.05 -17.54
C ASP A 152 -13.08 1.29 -18.19
N ALA A 153 -13.52 0.39 -19.08
CA ALA A 153 -14.82 0.45 -19.74
C ALA A 153 -15.98 0.28 -18.75
N LEU A 154 -15.89 -0.70 -17.85
CA LEU A 154 -16.90 -0.93 -16.81
C LEU A 154 -16.97 0.22 -15.81
N GLY A 155 -15.83 0.80 -15.41
CA GLY A 155 -15.80 1.99 -14.56
C GLY A 155 -16.46 3.20 -15.24
N SER A 156 -16.24 3.37 -16.55
CA SER A 156 -16.88 4.42 -17.35
C SER A 156 -18.39 4.20 -17.48
N ALA A 157 -18.83 2.97 -17.72
CA ALA A 157 -20.23 2.59 -17.77
C ALA A 157 -20.93 2.79 -16.41
N ASN A 158 -20.32 2.32 -15.32
CA ASN A 158 -20.85 2.48 -13.95
C ASN A 158 -21.06 3.96 -13.62
N ARG A 159 -20.10 4.82 -13.95
CA ARG A 159 -20.22 6.27 -13.73
C ARG A 159 -21.38 6.87 -14.53
N ALA A 160 -21.46 6.59 -15.83
CA ALA A 160 -22.50 7.14 -16.70
C ALA A 160 -23.90 6.69 -16.28
N VAL A 161 -24.06 5.41 -15.91
CA VAL A 161 -25.34 4.86 -15.43
C VAL A 161 -25.68 5.38 -14.03
N ALA A 162 -24.72 5.52 -13.12
CA ALA A 162 -24.94 6.12 -11.80
C ALA A 162 -25.44 7.58 -11.89
N ASP A 163 -24.91 8.35 -12.85
CA ASP A 163 -25.36 9.71 -13.14
C ASP A 163 -26.77 9.75 -13.75
N ALA A 164 -27.20 8.67 -14.42
CA ALA A 164 -28.53 8.52 -14.99
C ALA A 164 -29.59 8.03 -13.98
N CYS A 165 -29.20 7.21 -12.99
CA CYS A 165 -30.13 6.64 -12.01
C CYS A 165 -30.54 7.62 -10.90
N ASP A 166 -31.73 7.45 -10.32
CA ASP A 166 -32.22 8.23 -9.18
C ASP A 166 -31.46 7.88 -7.90
N ALA A 167 -31.19 6.59 -7.70
CA ALA A 167 -30.48 6.08 -6.54
C ALA A 167 -29.37 5.09 -6.91
N VAL A 168 -28.34 5.05 -6.08
CA VAL A 168 -27.18 4.16 -6.25
C VAL A 168 -26.85 3.55 -4.91
N ALA A 169 -26.77 2.22 -4.86
CA ALA A 169 -26.37 1.45 -3.68
C ALA A 169 -25.08 0.67 -3.99
N LEU A 170 -24.13 0.68 -3.07
CA LEU A 170 -22.99 -0.22 -3.05
C LEU A 170 -23.22 -1.31 -1.99
N VAL A 171 -23.21 -2.57 -2.40
CA VAL A 171 -23.40 -3.70 -1.49
C VAL A 171 -22.04 -4.25 -1.06
N VAL A 172 -21.83 -4.33 0.25
CA VAL A 172 -20.60 -4.85 0.87
C VAL A 172 -21.00 -5.87 1.93
N ALA A 173 -20.56 -7.13 1.79
CA ALA A 173 -20.89 -8.22 2.72
C ALA A 173 -22.41 -8.35 3.02
N GLY A 174 -23.23 -8.21 1.98
CA GLY A 174 -24.70 -8.27 2.05
C GLY A 174 -25.36 -7.00 2.59
N GLN A 175 -24.58 -5.96 2.92
CA GLN A 175 -25.09 -4.71 3.48
C GLN A 175 -25.11 -3.61 2.40
N PRO A 176 -26.29 -3.03 2.08
CA PRO A 176 -26.39 -1.92 1.14
C PRO A 176 -25.96 -0.59 1.78
N CYS A 177 -25.02 0.09 1.13
CA CYS A 177 -24.63 1.47 1.42
C CYS A 177 -25.13 2.38 0.31
N TRP A 178 -26.09 3.26 0.61
CA TRP A 178 -26.64 4.20 -0.37
C TRP A 178 -25.64 5.33 -0.65
N LEU A 179 -25.09 5.35 -1.87
CA LEU A 179 -24.17 6.39 -2.36
C LEU A 179 -24.92 7.62 -2.87
N LYS A 180 -26.08 7.37 -3.50
CA LYS A 180 -27.01 8.39 -3.98
C LYS A 180 -28.39 8.02 -3.44
N ALA A 181 -28.89 8.81 -2.49
CA ALA A 181 -30.22 8.62 -1.94
C ALA A 181 -31.25 9.27 -2.86
N GLY A 182 -32.33 8.54 -3.17
CA GLY A 182 -33.55 9.16 -3.68
C GLY A 182 -34.13 10.15 -2.67
N THR A 183 -34.93 11.10 -3.15
CA THR A 183 -35.60 12.07 -2.26
C THR A 183 -36.34 11.31 -1.14
N PRO A 184 -36.03 11.55 0.15
CA PRO A 184 -36.58 10.75 1.22
C PRO A 184 -38.09 11.03 1.41
N PRO A 185 -38.91 10.01 1.70
CA PRO A 185 -40.29 10.23 2.15
C PRO A 185 -40.27 11.04 3.45
N THR A 186 -41.17 12.02 3.54
CA THR A 186 -41.29 12.93 4.68
C THR A 186 -41.75 12.14 5.90
N ILE A 187 -40.84 11.85 6.83
CA ILE A 187 -41.20 11.28 8.12
C ILE A 187 -41.73 12.44 8.99
N SER A 188 -43.05 12.50 9.17
CA SER A 188 -43.65 13.27 10.26
C SER A 188 -43.32 12.57 11.58
N SER A 189 -42.18 12.92 12.20
CA SER A 189 -41.92 12.56 13.59
C SER A 189 -42.20 13.74 14.50
N THR A 190 -43.30 13.63 15.25
CA THR A 190 -43.49 14.33 16.51
C THR A 190 -42.45 13.82 17.49
N ALA A 191 -41.34 14.56 17.64
CA ALA A 191 -40.36 14.34 18.70
C ALA A 191 -40.02 15.69 19.36
N GLY A 192 -40.10 15.68 20.68
CA GLY A 192 -40.11 16.86 21.54
C GLY A 192 -38.86 17.72 21.47
N THR A 193 -39.10 19.00 21.64
CA THR A 193 -38.11 20.06 21.80
C THR A 193 -37.13 19.74 22.93
N ILE A 194 -35.88 19.46 22.59
CA ILE A 194 -34.75 19.64 23.50
C ILE A 194 -33.91 20.79 22.94
N SER A 195 -34.04 21.94 23.59
CA SER A 195 -33.24 23.13 23.33
C SER A 195 -31.79 22.88 23.72
N ARG A 196 -30.87 22.95 22.74
CA ARG A 196 -29.43 23.06 23.01
C ARG A 196 -29.00 24.49 22.73
N ASN A 197 -28.85 25.26 23.81
CA ASN A 197 -28.17 26.55 23.80
C ASN A 197 -26.69 26.34 23.43
N ALA A 198 -26.28 26.84 22.26
CA ALA A 198 -24.89 26.98 21.89
C ALA A 198 -24.33 28.29 22.48
N THR A 199 -23.72 28.22 23.66
CA THR A 199 -22.83 29.28 24.13
C THR A 199 -21.46 29.13 23.48
N ARG A 200 -21.13 30.07 22.58
CA ARG A 200 -19.76 30.30 22.10
C ARG A 200 -18.88 30.72 23.28
N ALA A 201 -17.89 29.90 23.64
CA ALA A 201 -16.82 30.30 24.54
C ALA A 201 -15.76 31.08 23.75
N SER A 202 -15.67 32.39 24.00
CA SER A 202 -14.58 33.25 23.57
C SER A 202 -13.39 33.07 24.52
N VAL A 203 -12.22 32.75 23.98
CA VAL A 203 -10.95 32.72 24.73
C VAL A 203 -10.43 34.16 24.88
N PRO A 204 -10.13 34.67 26.09
CA PRO A 204 -9.50 35.97 26.24
C PRO A 204 -7.99 35.87 26.01
N ALA A 205 -7.47 36.77 25.17
CA ALA A 205 -6.05 37.04 25.07
C ALA A 205 -5.57 37.79 26.33
N GLN A 206 -4.64 37.21 27.08
CA GLN A 206 -3.86 37.91 28.09
C GLN A 206 -2.39 37.93 27.67
N ALA A 207 -1.98 39.07 27.12
CA ALA A 207 -0.59 39.47 27.01
C ALA A 207 -0.13 40.00 28.38
N GLY A 208 0.63 39.20 29.12
CA GLY A 208 1.38 39.66 30.28
C GLY A 208 2.75 40.15 29.87
N ARG A 209 2.95 41.48 29.82
CA ARG A 209 4.30 42.07 29.86
C ARG A 209 4.81 41.99 31.29
N SER A 210 5.93 41.31 31.49
CA SER A 210 6.71 41.38 32.72
C SER A 210 7.95 42.24 32.44
N ASP A 211 7.94 43.47 32.94
CA ASP A 211 9.14 44.30 33.07
C ASP A 211 10.03 43.70 34.16
N ALA A 212 11.12 43.03 33.77
CA ALA A 212 12.20 42.64 34.67
C ALA A 212 13.36 43.62 34.49
N ALA A 213 13.60 44.40 35.53
CA ALA A 213 14.66 45.39 35.61
C ALA A 213 16.07 44.76 35.49
N ALA A 214 16.95 45.46 34.78
CA ALA A 214 18.35 45.13 34.62
C ALA A 214 19.10 45.17 35.96
N GLY A 215 19.74 44.04 36.30
CA GLY A 215 20.81 43.93 37.30
C GLY A 215 22.10 43.45 36.61
N PRO A 216 23.28 43.81 37.14
CA PRO A 216 24.53 43.81 36.37
C PRO A 216 25.07 42.40 36.08
N ASP A 217 25.60 42.31 34.87
CA ASP A 217 26.31 41.19 34.25
C ASP A 217 27.53 40.74 35.08
N THR A 218 27.46 39.54 35.63
CA THR A 218 28.64 38.77 36.04
C THR A 218 28.72 37.53 35.16
N GLY A 219 29.53 37.62 34.11
CA GLY A 219 29.82 36.54 33.19
C GLY A 219 30.38 35.31 33.91
N ALA A 220 29.56 34.26 33.99
CA ALA A 220 30.03 32.89 34.08
C ALA A 220 29.86 32.27 32.67
N PRO A 221 30.88 31.59 32.12
CA PRO A 221 30.72 30.90 30.83
C PRO A 221 29.60 29.87 30.96
N ALA A 222 28.64 29.92 30.03
CA ALA A 222 27.60 28.91 29.92
C ALA A 222 28.29 27.55 29.76
N VAL A 223 28.09 26.67 30.74
CA VAL A 223 28.47 25.27 30.62
C VAL A 223 27.57 24.70 29.53
N GLU A 224 28.12 24.49 28.33
CA GLU A 224 27.42 23.74 27.29
C GLU A 224 27.10 22.34 27.86
N PRO A 225 25.84 21.87 27.77
CA PRO A 225 25.49 20.55 28.26
C PRO A 225 26.34 19.50 27.53
N ASP A 226 26.79 18.48 28.25
CA ASP A 226 27.53 17.37 27.69
C ASP A 226 26.59 16.58 26.76
N LEU A 227 26.78 16.74 25.45
CA LEU A 227 25.91 16.21 24.41
C LEU A 227 26.47 14.86 23.94
N PRO A 228 25.67 13.77 23.80
CA PRO A 228 26.16 12.49 23.28
C PRO A 228 26.90 12.62 21.96
N ASP A 229 28.04 11.91 21.88
CA ASP A 229 28.90 11.87 20.70
C ASP A 229 28.18 11.24 19.50
N VAL A 230 28.41 11.84 18.32
CA VAL A 230 27.92 11.24 17.07
C VAL A 230 28.80 10.07 16.68
N LEU A 231 28.19 8.89 16.64
CA LEU A 231 28.87 7.67 16.21
C LEU A 231 28.98 7.64 14.69
N THR A 232 30.19 7.83 14.16
CA THR A 232 30.48 7.56 12.74
C THR A 232 31.01 6.14 12.60
N PRO A 233 30.53 5.35 11.62
CA PRO A 233 31.08 4.01 11.40
C PRO A 233 32.55 4.10 11.00
N LEU A 234 33.40 3.30 11.66
CA LEU A 234 34.77 3.06 11.23
C LEU A 234 34.71 2.21 9.95
N VAL A 235 35.18 2.75 8.83
CA VAL A 235 35.37 1.95 7.60
C VAL A 235 36.42 0.89 7.92
N PRO A 236 36.08 -0.41 7.94
CA PRO A 236 37.07 -1.43 8.23
C PRO A 236 38.07 -1.49 7.06
N PRO A 237 39.38 -1.62 7.31
CA PRO A 237 40.26 -2.15 6.28
C PRO A 237 39.78 -3.57 5.94
N ALA A 238 39.77 -3.94 4.67
CA ALA A 238 39.34 -5.26 4.21
C ALA A 238 40.08 -6.35 5.00
N ALA A 239 39.34 -7.14 5.79
CA ALA A 239 39.90 -8.15 6.67
C ALA A 239 39.17 -9.50 6.49
N GLU A 240 39.97 -10.56 6.52
CA GLU A 240 39.65 -11.98 6.34
C GLU A 240 38.63 -12.53 7.36
N PRO A 241 37.91 -13.61 7.03
CA PRO A 241 36.79 -14.08 7.83
C PRO A 241 37.28 -14.71 9.14
N ALA A 242 36.72 -14.23 10.26
CA ALA A 242 36.90 -14.80 11.58
C ALA A 242 35.66 -15.62 12.00
N ASP A 243 35.91 -16.81 12.51
CA ASP A 243 34.93 -17.78 12.96
C ASP A 243 34.13 -17.33 14.20
N GLY A 244 32.83 -17.68 14.21
CA GLY A 244 32.18 -18.16 15.43
C GLY A 244 31.29 -17.20 16.21
N THR A 245 30.10 -16.90 15.66
CA THR A 245 28.75 -16.98 16.29
C THR A 245 27.77 -16.21 15.38
N ALA A 246 27.46 -16.79 14.23
CA ALA A 246 26.69 -16.13 13.19
C ALA A 246 25.21 -16.54 13.26
N TRP A 247 24.32 -15.55 13.18
CA TRP A 247 22.90 -15.66 12.83
C TRP A 247 22.73 -16.09 11.34
N ALA A 248 23.58 -16.99 10.85
CA ALA A 248 23.69 -17.32 9.44
C ALA A 248 22.66 -18.38 9.03
N ALA A 249 21.53 -17.92 8.50
CA ALA A 249 20.75 -18.68 7.53
C ALA A 249 21.23 -18.30 6.10
N PRO A 250 21.15 -19.21 5.11
CA PRO A 250 21.91 -19.10 3.87
C PRO A 250 21.43 -17.93 2.99
N THR A 251 22.39 -17.16 2.50
CA THR A 251 22.23 -16.22 1.38
C THR A 251 21.71 -16.99 0.16
N MET A 252 20.63 -16.55 -0.47
CA MET A 252 20.29 -16.98 -1.82
C MET A 252 21.38 -16.46 -2.76
N ALA A 253 22.26 -17.35 -3.19
CA ALA A 253 23.21 -17.06 -4.25
C ALA A 253 22.41 -16.94 -5.57
N LEU A 254 22.11 -15.70 -5.96
CA LEU A 254 21.83 -15.40 -7.36
C LEU A 254 23.03 -15.90 -8.21
N PRO A 255 22.82 -16.37 -9.44
CA PRO A 255 23.89 -16.94 -10.25
C PRO A 255 25.01 -15.91 -10.46
N MET A 256 26.08 -16.05 -9.69
CA MET A 256 27.33 -15.34 -9.87
C MET A 256 28.03 -15.90 -11.11
N ILE A 257 27.81 -15.29 -12.26
CA ILE A 257 28.82 -15.37 -13.33
C ILE A 257 29.96 -14.45 -12.90
N ALA A 258 31.20 -14.82 -13.24
CA ALA A 258 32.48 -14.36 -12.69
C ALA A 258 32.80 -12.84 -12.71
N THR A 259 31.82 -11.93 -12.90
CA THR A 259 31.99 -10.46 -12.96
C THR A 259 30.84 -9.64 -12.32
N GLY A 260 30.25 -10.10 -11.21
CA GLY A 260 29.51 -9.21 -10.28
C GLY A 260 27.97 -9.23 -10.36
N LEU A 261 27.35 -8.60 -9.36
CA LEU A 261 25.91 -8.44 -9.18
C LEU A 261 25.23 -7.83 -10.42
N VAL A 262 24.21 -8.51 -10.94
CA VAL A 262 23.33 -8.02 -12.01
C VAL A 262 21.99 -7.64 -11.41
N ILE A 263 21.73 -6.33 -11.35
CA ILE A 263 20.43 -5.80 -10.97
C ILE A 263 19.56 -5.76 -12.21
N GLN A 264 18.36 -6.33 -12.20
CA GLN A 264 17.47 -6.34 -13.37
C GLN A 264 16.00 -6.34 -12.95
N ASN A 265 15.07 -6.15 -13.88
CA ASN A 265 13.64 -6.19 -13.59
C ASN A 265 13.21 -7.63 -13.25
N GLY A 266 12.27 -7.77 -12.30
CA GLY A 266 11.72 -9.06 -11.92
C GLY A 266 12.69 -9.92 -11.09
N MET A 267 13.62 -9.30 -10.37
CA MET A 267 14.45 -10.04 -9.40
C MET A 267 13.58 -10.65 -8.32
N GLU A 268 13.91 -11.88 -7.93
CA GLU A 268 13.30 -12.56 -6.81
C GLU A 268 14.19 -12.38 -5.57
N LEU A 269 13.70 -11.57 -4.63
CA LEU A 269 14.34 -11.30 -3.34
C LEU A 269 13.49 -11.89 -2.20
N PRO A 270 14.06 -12.17 -1.02
CA PRO A 270 13.31 -12.82 0.05
C PRO A 270 12.15 -11.93 0.55
N LEU A 271 11.06 -12.57 0.93
CA LEU A 271 9.99 -11.94 1.70
C LEU A 271 10.31 -12.05 3.21
N PRO A 272 9.82 -11.11 4.04
CA PRO A 272 9.75 -11.31 5.48
C PRO A 272 8.93 -12.56 5.83
N ASP A 273 9.12 -13.09 7.04
CA ASP A 273 8.39 -14.27 7.50
C ASP A 273 6.88 -13.99 7.60
N GLU A 274 6.08 -14.80 6.91
CA GLU A 274 4.63 -14.61 6.79
C GLU A 274 3.85 -14.97 8.07
N TYR A 275 4.45 -15.76 8.98
CA TYR A 275 3.79 -16.26 10.20
C TYR A 275 4.20 -15.46 11.43
N ALA A 276 5.46 -15.06 11.54
CA ALA A 276 6.03 -14.40 12.71
C ALA A 276 5.30 -13.09 13.04
N GLY A 277 4.96 -12.30 12.02
CA GLY A 277 4.19 -11.06 12.17
C GLY A 277 2.83 -11.27 12.84
N PRO A 278 1.92 -12.05 12.23
CA PRO A 278 0.64 -12.40 12.84
C PRO A 278 0.77 -13.03 14.23
N GLN A 279 1.69 -13.99 14.42
CA GLN A 279 1.92 -14.62 15.73
C GLN A 279 2.41 -13.62 16.80
N ALA A 280 3.13 -12.56 16.41
CA ALA A 280 3.51 -11.48 17.30
C ALA A 280 2.32 -10.64 17.74
N VAL A 281 1.43 -10.31 16.81
CA VAL A 281 0.20 -9.57 17.12
C VAL A 281 -0.74 -10.41 17.99
N ASP A 282 -0.95 -11.69 17.66
CA ASP A 282 -1.79 -12.58 18.46
C ASP A 282 -1.29 -12.72 19.91
N ARG A 283 0.03 -12.76 20.09
CA ARG A 283 0.62 -12.82 21.45
C ARG A 283 0.36 -11.55 22.25
N LEU A 284 0.28 -10.38 21.63
CA LEU A 284 -0.02 -9.13 22.33
C LEU A 284 -1.37 -9.20 23.05
N ALA A 285 -2.34 -9.93 22.50
CA ALA A 285 -3.65 -10.13 23.14
C ALA A 285 -3.56 -10.90 24.47
N ALA A 286 -2.52 -11.73 24.63
CA ALA A 286 -2.24 -12.46 25.86
C ALA A 286 -1.37 -11.67 26.86
N ARG A 287 -0.88 -10.47 26.50
CA ARG A 287 -0.06 -9.63 27.38
C ARG A 287 -0.93 -8.80 28.32
N ASP A 288 -0.38 -8.41 29.46
CA ASP A 288 -1.05 -7.49 30.39
C ASP A 288 -1.05 -6.04 29.86
N LEU A 289 -1.78 -5.84 28.77
CA LEU A 289 -2.05 -4.54 28.16
C LEU A 289 -3.50 -4.12 28.48
N PRO A 290 -3.73 -2.91 29.00
CA PRO A 290 -5.08 -2.40 29.21
C PRO A 290 -5.69 -1.87 27.90
N GLY A 291 -7.04 -1.88 27.83
CA GLY A 291 -7.79 -1.20 26.78
C GLY A 291 -7.49 -1.71 25.36
N ALA A 292 -7.25 -0.79 24.42
CA ALA A 292 -6.94 -1.08 23.02
C ALA A 292 -5.45 -1.42 22.78
N GLY A 293 -4.69 -1.71 23.83
CA GLY A 293 -3.29 -2.12 23.73
C GLY A 293 -2.39 -1.06 23.11
N LEU A 294 -1.61 -1.45 22.09
CA LEU A 294 -0.64 -0.58 21.42
C LEU A 294 -1.26 0.19 20.24
N GLY A 295 -2.54 -0.03 19.92
CA GLY A 295 -3.27 0.66 18.86
C GLY A 295 -2.59 0.51 17.50
N VAL A 296 -2.40 1.62 16.77
CA VAL A 296 -1.76 1.59 15.44
C VAL A 296 -0.30 1.08 15.49
N LEU A 297 0.35 1.16 16.65
CA LEU A 297 1.74 0.76 16.83
C LEU A 297 1.93 -0.76 16.93
N GLU A 298 0.85 -1.55 17.03
CA GLU A 298 0.91 -3.02 16.88
C GLU A 298 1.54 -3.44 15.56
N ARG A 299 1.35 -2.63 14.50
CA ARG A 299 1.99 -2.83 13.20
C ARG A 299 3.51 -2.85 13.27
N VAL A 300 4.10 -2.10 14.21
CA VAL A 300 5.56 -2.08 14.43
C VAL A 300 6.03 -3.44 14.95
N VAL A 301 5.26 -4.03 15.88
CA VAL A 301 5.55 -5.35 16.44
C VAL A 301 5.44 -6.43 15.36
N GLY A 302 4.36 -6.41 14.57
CA GLY A 302 4.18 -7.34 13.46
C GLY A 302 5.27 -7.21 12.39
N PHE A 303 5.62 -5.99 12.00
CA PHE A 303 6.70 -5.73 11.04
C PHE A 303 8.08 -6.20 11.56
N ALA A 304 8.42 -5.87 12.81
CA ALA A 304 9.67 -6.30 13.43
C ALA A 304 9.74 -7.83 13.55
N ALA A 305 8.63 -8.49 13.90
CA ALA A 305 8.57 -9.94 14.01
C ALA A 305 8.77 -10.63 12.66
N ALA A 306 8.07 -10.16 11.62
CA ALA A 306 8.20 -10.68 10.26
C ALA A 306 9.63 -10.51 9.71
N THR A 307 10.25 -9.35 9.92
CA THR A 307 11.60 -9.06 9.42
C THR A 307 12.71 -9.73 10.23
N GLN A 308 12.48 -10.02 11.51
CA GLN A 308 13.40 -10.81 12.35
C GLN A 308 13.17 -12.32 12.27
N GLY A 309 12.08 -12.76 11.63
CA GLY A 309 11.72 -14.18 11.51
C GLY A 309 11.42 -14.83 12.86
N THR A 310 10.93 -14.06 13.82
CA THR A 310 10.61 -14.55 15.17
C THR A 310 9.32 -13.92 15.66
N PRO A 311 8.44 -14.70 16.28
CA PRO A 311 7.22 -14.15 16.85
C PRO A 311 7.57 -13.20 18.02
N ASN A 312 8.73 -13.34 18.67
CA ASN A 312 9.20 -12.46 19.76
C ASN A 312 10.26 -11.45 19.28
N PRO A 313 9.88 -10.35 18.60
CA PRO A 313 10.84 -9.40 18.07
C PRO A 313 11.60 -8.68 19.18
N GLN A 314 12.88 -8.44 18.93
CA GLN A 314 13.72 -7.62 19.78
C GLN A 314 13.69 -6.15 19.33
N PRO A 315 13.85 -5.18 20.25
CA PRO A 315 14.04 -3.79 19.86
C PRO A 315 15.26 -3.61 18.95
N TRP A 316 15.17 -2.68 17.98
CA TRP A 316 16.29 -2.38 17.08
C TRP A 316 17.43 -1.65 17.80
N GLY A 317 18.33 -2.41 18.42
CA GLY A 317 19.49 -1.89 19.15
C GLY A 317 20.50 -1.15 18.27
N SER A 318 21.02 -1.81 17.22
CA SER A 318 21.99 -1.24 16.29
C SER A 318 21.29 -0.64 15.06
N VAL A 319 21.46 0.67 14.84
CA VAL A 319 20.81 1.40 13.74
C VAL A 319 21.87 2.15 12.93
N ARG A 320 21.73 2.12 11.60
CA ARG A 320 22.56 2.92 10.68
C ARG A 320 21.72 3.85 9.83
N VAL A 321 22.04 5.13 9.91
CA VAL A 321 21.52 6.19 9.05
C VAL A 321 22.45 6.33 7.85
N LEU A 322 21.89 6.16 6.65
CA LEU A 322 22.57 6.43 5.39
C LEU A 322 22.02 7.75 4.84
N LEU A 323 22.80 8.83 5.01
CA LEU A 323 22.46 10.17 4.53
C LEU A 323 23.02 10.37 3.12
N LEU A 324 22.14 10.35 2.13
CA LEU A 324 22.50 10.49 0.73
C LEU A 324 22.64 11.97 0.35
N HIS A 325 23.83 12.34 -0.10
CA HIS A 325 24.15 13.66 -0.59
C HIS A 325 24.36 13.60 -2.11
N GLY A 326 23.33 14.00 -2.86
CA GLY A 326 23.36 14.08 -4.32
C GLY A 326 22.58 15.29 -4.81
N ASP A 327 23.27 16.23 -5.47
CA ASP A 327 22.64 17.44 -5.99
C ASP A 327 22.07 17.22 -7.41
N HIS A 328 20.99 17.93 -7.72
CA HIS A 328 20.36 17.97 -9.03
C HIS A 328 20.44 19.38 -9.64
N GLN A 329 21.01 19.46 -10.84
CA GLN A 329 21.11 20.73 -11.58
C GLN A 329 19.81 21.08 -12.31
N GLY A 330 19.68 22.33 -12.76
CA GLY A 330 18.51 22.79 -13.50
C GLY A 330 17.40 23.36 -12.61
N GLY A 331 16.20 23.49 -13.16
CA GLY A 331 15.08 24.10 -12.46
C GLY A 331 14.51 23.28 -11.29
N VAL A 332 14.88 22.00 -11.16
CA VAL A 332 14.54 21.17 -10.00
C VAL A 332 15.14 21.70 -8.69
N SER A 333 16.29 22.37 -8.73
CA SER A 333 16.93 22.99 -7.56
C SER A 333 16.51 24.44 -7.33
N ALA A 334 15.53 24.95 -8.07
CA ALA A 334 15.03 26.32 -7.88
C ALA A 334 14.59 26.56 -6.42
N GLY A 335 14.97 27.70 -5.86
CA GLY A 335 14.69 28.07 -4.46
C GLY A 335 15.61 27.43 -3.41
N THR A 336 16.50 26.51 -3.80
CA THR A 336 17.52 25.98 -2.88
C THR A 336 18.71 26.94 -2.78
N PRO A 337 19.14 27.36 -1.57
CA PRO A 337 20.34 28.18 -1.43
C PRO A 337 21.59 27.45 -1.89
N ALA A 338 22.46 28.14 -2.65
CA ALA A 338 23.69 27.55 -3.16
C ALA A 338 24.61 27.09 -2.03
N GLY A 339 25.12 25.86 -2.12
CA GLY A 339 26.03 25.25 -1.14
C GLY A 339 25.36 24.77 0.15
N GLU A 340 24.04 24.92 0.31
CA GLU A 340 23.33 24.50 1.52
C GLU A 340 23.32 22.97 1.71
N SER A 341 23.16 22.20 0.63
CA SER A 341 23.26 20.74 0.65
C SER A 341 24.64 20.28 1.11
N ALA A 342 25.70 20.79 0.48
CA ALA A 342 27.09 20.52 0.84
C ALA A 342 27.39 20.92 2.29
N ARG A 343 26.86 22.06 2.76
CA ARG A 343 27.00 22.51 4.16
C ARG A 343 26.35 21.52 5.12
N ARG A 344 25.14 21.03 4.84
CA ARG A 344 24.44 20.03 5.67
C ARG A 344 25.16 18.69 5.68
N ALA A 345 25.65 18.23 4.52
CA ALA A 345 26.45 17.01 4.42
C ALA A 345 27.75 17.13 5.22
N ALA A 346 28.47 18.25 5.12
CA ALA A 346 29.68 18.51 5.90
C ALA A 346 29.40 18.53 7.41
N GLN A 347 28.33 19.21 7.84
CA GLN A 347 27.88 19.19 9.23
C GLN A 347 27.66 17.76 9.70
N ALA A 348 26.90 16.96 8.95
CA ALA A 348 26.58 15.59 9.32
C ALA A 348 27.84 14.71 9.45
N ARG A 349 28.84 14.87 8.57
CA ARG A 349 30.14 14.17 8.66
C ARG A 349 30.91 14.53 9.92
N THR A 350 30.83 15.79 10.35
CA THR A 350 31.49 16.28 11.57
C THR A 350 30.69 16.00 12.85
N GLY A 351 29.57 15.29 12.75
CA GLY A 351 28.69 15.05 13.90
C GLY A 351 27.90 16.28 14.34
N VAL A 352 27.74 17.27 13.46
CA VAL A 352 27.02 18.52 13.73
C VAL A 352 25.76 18.55 12.87
N GLY A 353 24.77 19.34 13.28
CA GLY A 353 23.52 19.51 12.54
C GLY A 353 22.42 18.55 12.97
N VAL A 354 21.22 18.80 12.45
CA VAL A 354 19.98 18.22 13.00
C VAL A 354 19.97 16.70 12.92
N LEU A 355 20.25 16.11 11.74
CA LEU A 355 20.21 14.66 11.56
C LEU A 355 21.30 13.93 12.35
N ALA A 356 22.52 14.49 12.43
CA ALA A 356 23.59 13.92 13.23
C ALA A 356 23.25 13.95 14.72
N ARG A 357 22.66 15.04 15.20
CA ARG A 357 22.21 15.17 16.59
C ARG A 357 21.08 14.20 16.93
N LEU A 358 20.09 14.09 16.05
CA LEU A 358 18.99 13.12 16.22
C LEU A 358 19.50 11.67 16.18
N ALA A 359 20.48 11.37 15.32
CA ALA A 359 21.11 10.05 15.28
C ALA A 359 21.86 9.74 16.60
N ALA A 360 22.68 10.67 17.09
CA ALA A 360 23.40 10.50 18.36
C ALA A 360 22.48 10.32 19.56
N GLU A 361 21.40 11.13 19.66
CA GLU A 361 20.42 11.01 20.73
C GLU A 361 19.75 9.63 20.75
N ASN A 362 19.67 8.99 19.58
CA ASN A 362 19.15 7.64 19.40
C ASN A 362 20.22 6.55 19.41
N GLY A 363 21.49 6.85 19.69
CA GLY A 363 22.59 5.88 19.58
C GLY A 363 22.70 5.22 18.19
N ALA A 364 22.26 5.92 17.15
CA ALA A 364 22.34 5.47 15.77
C ALA A 364 23.66 5.96 15.14
N THR A 365 24.26 5.11 14.31
CA THR A 365 25.44 5.50 13.52
C THR A 365 25.00 6.29 12.29
N LEU A 366 25.73 7.35 11.92
CA LEU A 366 25.43 8.12 10.70
C LEU A 366 26.59 8.05 9.71
N GLN A 367 26.28 7.70 8.47
CA GLN A 367 27.20 7.68 7.34
C GLN A 367 26.67 8.58 6.22
N VAL A 368 27.47 9.55 5.81
CA VAL A 368 27.16 10.39 4.64
C VAL A 368 27.70 9.71 3.39
N VAL A 369 26.84 9.52 2.41
CA VAL A 369 27.13 8.85 1.13
C VAL A 369 26.99 9.87 0.02
N ASP A 370 28.10 10.19 -0.66
CA ASP A 370 28.05 11.06 -1.84
C ASP A 370 27.56 10.28 -3.05
N ALA A 371 26.58 10.86 -3.75
CA ALA A 371 26.06 10.32 -4.98
C ALA A 371 26.42 11.23 -6.16
N PRO A 372 26.49 10.68 -7.39
CA PRO A 372 26.75 11.49 -8.58
C PRO A 372 25.75 12.64 -8.73
N THR A 373 26.25 13.85 -9.02
CA THR A 373 25.41 15.01 -9.34
C THR A 373 24.62 14.75 -10.61
N ALA A 374 23.31 14.99 -10.58
CA ALA A 374 22.42 14.83 -11.71
C ALA A 374 22.43 16.07 -12.62
N ALA A 375 22.45 15.84 -13.93
CA ALA A 375 22.32 16.88 -14.95
C ALA A 375 20.87 17.41 -15.02
N PRO A 376 20.62 18.58 -15.66
CA PRO A 376 19.28 19.15 -15.78
C PRO A 376 18.30 18.25 -16.57
N ILE A 377 17.32 17.69 -15.88
CA ILE A 377 16.37 16.69 -16.41
C ILE A 377 15.44 17.26 -17.50
N GLU A 378 15.22 18.57 -17.51
CA GLU A 378 14.48 19.28 -18.55
C GLU A 378 15.21 19.30 -19.90
N ASN A 379 16.54 19.20 -19.89
CA ASN A 379 17.37 19.32 -21.08
C ASN A 379 17.84 17.97 -21.63
N GLY A 380 17.88 16.94 -20.78
CA GLY A 380 18.42 15.62 -21.14
C GLY A 380 18.39 14.65 -19.96
N PRO A 381 19.06 13.49 -20.09
CA PRO A 381 19.12 12.51 -19.01
C PRO A 381 19.87 13.06 -17.79
N ALA A 382 19.35 12.77 -16.59
CA ALA A 382 19.97 13.07 -15.30
C ALA A 382 21.35 12.40 -15.15
N LEU A 383 21.45 11.14 -15.60
CA LEU A 383 22.64 10.30 -15.48
C LEU A 383 22.85 9.45 -16.74
N THR A 384 24.08 9.01 -16.96
CA THR A 384 24.36 7.95 -17.94
C THR A 384 23.91 6.59 -17.41
N ALA A 385 23.63 5.64 -18.31
CA ALA A 385 23.28 4.28 -17.92
C ALA A 385 24.37 3.63 -17.03
N GLU A 386 25.65 3.86 -17.35
CA GLU A 386 26.78 3.38 -16.54
C GLU A 386 26.79 3.99 -15.13
N ALA A 387 26.50 5.29 -15.00
CA ALA A 387 26.41 5.94 -13.70
C ALA A 387 25.25 5.38 -12.87
N VAL A 388 24.11 5.05 -13.50
CA VAL A 388 22.98 4.38 -12.82
C VAL A 388 23.38 2.99 -12.32
N GLU A 389 24.00 2.16 -13.16
CA GLU A 389 24.49 0.82 -12.73
C GLU A 389 25.49 0.91 -11.58
N SER A 390 26.43 1.86 -11.67
CA SER A 390 27.44 2.09 -10.62
C SER A 390 26.79 2.53 -9.31
N ALA A 391 25.84 3.46 -9.35
CA ALA A 391 25.10 3.94 -8.20
C ALA A 391 24.26 2.83 -7.54
N LEU A 392 23.54 2.03 -8.33
CA LEU A 392 22.77 0.89 -7.84
C LEU A 392 23.67 -0.14 -7.14
N ARG A 393 24.80 -0.51 -7.77
CA ARG A 393 25.78 -1.44 -7.16
C ARG A 393 26.42 -0.84 -5.91
N HIS A 394 26.66 0.46 -5.88
CA HIS A 394 27.19 1.12 -4.69
C HIS A 394 26.20 1.05 -3.52
N GLY A 395 24.93 1.37 -3.78
CA GLY A 395 23.87 1.26 -2.78
C GLY A 395 23.72 -0.16 -2.23
N TRP A 396 23.76 -1.17 -3.11
CA TRP A 396 23.70 -2.56 -2.68
C TRP A 396 24.84 -2.93 -1.73
N ARG A 397 26.09 -2.56 -2.07
CA ARG A 397 27.25 -2.80 -1.21
C ARG A 397 27.13 -2.12 0.16
N LEU A 398 26.59 -0.90 0.21
CA LEU A 398 26.37 -0.21 1.50
C LEU A 398 25.40 -0.97 2.41
N ALA A 399 24.37 -1.60 1.85
CA ALA A 399 23.46 -2.43 2.61
C ALA A 399 24.12 -3.74 3.08
N GLU A 400 24.96 -4.36 2.24
CA GLU A 400 25.78 -5.52 2.63
C GLU A 400 26.73 -5.18 3.78
N GLU A 401 27.48 -4.08 3.65
CA GLU A 401 28.39 -3.58 4.68
C GLU A 401 27.66 -3.32 6.01
N ALA A 402 26.44 -2.79 5.96
CA ALA A 402 25.64 -2.58 7.17
C ALA A 402 25.12 -3.88 7.79
N ALA A 403 24.69 -4.84 6.96
CA ALA A 403 24.26 -6.16 7.43
C ALA A 403 25.43 -6.94 8.06
N ASP A 404 26.60 -6.91 7.43
CA ASP A 404 27.81 -7.58 7.92
C ASP A 404 28.35 -6.92 9.20
N ALA A 405 28.11 -5.61 9.38
CA ALA A 405 28.34 -4.90 10.63
C ALA A 405 27.30 -5.19 11.72
N GLY A 406 26.34 -6.09 11.49
CA GLY A 406 25.32 -6.48 12.47
C GLY A 406 24.30 -5.39 12.78
N MET A 407 23.99 -4.52 11.81
CA MET A 407 22.90 -3.54 11.98
C MET A 407 21.56 -4.26 12.00
N HIS A 408 20.65 -3.84 12.90
CA HIS A 408 19.29 -4.40 12.99
C HIS A 408 18.28 -3.62 12.13
N LEU A 409 18.61 -2.38 11.75
CA LEU A 409 17.74 -1.47 11.03
C LEU A 409 18.55 -0.40 10.28
N LEU A 410 18.13 -0.09 9.06
CA LEU A 410 18.60 1.07 8.31
C LEU A 410 17.61 2.23 8.40
N VAL A 411 18.11 3.46 8.35
CA VAL A 411 17.32 4.67 8.11
C VAL A 411 17.85 5.31 6.84
N LEU A 412 16.98 5.48 5.84
CA LEU A 412 17.31 6.25 4.65
C LEU A 412 17.01 7.73 4.87
N ALA A 413 17.98 8.56 4.57
CA ALA A 413 17.91 10.01 4.68
C ALA A 413 18.53 10.65 3.43
N ALA A 414 18.15 11.88 3.11
CA ALA A 414 18.70 12.58 1.96
C ALA A 414 18.90 14.07 2.24
N CYS A 415 19.97 14.63 1.66
CA CYS A 415 20.22 16.07 1.65
C CYS A 415 20.86 16.48 0.33
N GLY A 416 20.08 16.94 -0.63
CA GLY A 416 20.61 17.48 -1.88
C GLY A 416 19.75 18.61 -2.41
N ALA A 417 20.35 19.46 -3.23
CA ALA A 417 19.62 20.48 -3.95
C ALA A 417 18.74 19.82 -5.02
N GLY A 418 17.44 20.11 -5.00
CA GLY A 418 16.48 19.62 -5.99
C GLY A 418 16.06 18.15 -5.86
N THR A 419 16.50 17.43 -4.83
CA THR A 419 16.20 15.99 -4.65
C THR A 419 14.71 15.70 -4.50
N GLU A 420 13.98 16.56 -3.76
CA GLU A 420 12.52 16.47 -3.63
C GLU A 420 11.83 16.58 -5.00
N ALA A 421 12.29 17.49 -5.86
CA ALA A 421 11.69 17.71 -7.16
C ALA A 421 12.02 16.57 -8.15
N ALA A 422 13.24 16.03 -8.09
CA ALA A 422 13.61 14.85 -8.84
C ALA A 422 12.84 13.60 -8.39
N ALA A 423 12.68 13.40 -7.08
CA ALA A 423 11.84 12.35 -6.52
C ALA A 423 10.38 12.50 -6.99
N ALA A 424 9.84 13.71 -6.97
CA ALA A 424 8.51 14.00 -7.52
C ALA A 424 8.42 13.70 -9.03
N ALA A 425 9.47 13.92 -9.81
CA ALA A 425 9.52 13.56 -11.23
C ALA A 425 9.48 12.04 -11.44
N VAL A 426 10.23 11.28 -10.65
CA VAL A 426 10.20 9.81 -10.65
C VAL A 426 8.80 9.29 -10.27
N LEU A 427 8.18 9.87 -9.24
CA LEU A 427 6.83 9.52 -8.82
C LEU A 427 5.78 9.86 -9.88
N ALA A 428 5.86 11.04 -10.49
CA ALA A 428 4.97 11.42 -11.58
C ALA A 428 5.09 10.47 -12.78
N ALA A 429 6.30 10.06 -13.14
CA ALA A 429 6.53 9.12 -14.25
C ALA A 429 6.01 7.70 -13.97
N THR A 430 6.14 7.24 -12.73
CA THR A 430 5.79 5.86 -12.32
C THR A 430 4.32 5.71 -11.89
N ALA A 431 3.76 6.71 -11.20
CA ALA A 431 2.38 6.71 -10.70
C ALA A 431 1.40 7.52 -11.55
N GLY A 432 1.86 8.24 -12.59
CA GLY A 432 1.01 9.01 -13.49
C GLY A 432 0.42 10.28 -12.86
N ALA A 433 1.10 10.85 -11.86
CA ALA A 433 0.63 12.02 -11.15
C ALA A 433 1.06 13.35 -11.82
N GLU A 434 0.21 14.36 -11.68
CA GLU A 434 0.51 15.72 -12.16
C GLU A 434 1.54 16.41 -11.25
N PRO A 435 2.58 17.07 -11.79
CA PRO A 435 3.65 17.65 -10.97
C PRO A 435 3.18 18.59 -9.85
N PRO A 436 2.21 19.49 -10.06
CA PRO A 436 1.69 20.36 -8.99
C PRO A 436 1.01 19.62 -7.83
N ALA A 437 0.55 18.38 -8.05
CA ALA A 437 -0.11 17.56 -7.03
C ALA A 437 0.89 16.83 -6.12
N VAL A 438 2.12 16.59 -6.60
CA VAL A 438 3.15 15.83 -5.88
C VAL A 438 4.27 16.71 -5.31
N LEU A 439 4.52 17.88 -5.91
CA LEU A 439 5.55 18.80 -5.44
C LEU A 439 5.09 19.60 -4.21
N GLY A 440 5.84 19.48 -3.11
CA GLY A 440 5.69 20.34 -1.94
C GLY A 440 5.98 21.80 -2.26
N ARG A 441 5.37 22.72 -1.50
CA ARG A 441 5.65 24.17 -1.63
C ARG A 441 7.08 24.45 -1.20
N VAL A 442 7.79 25.27 -1.97
CA VAL A 442 9.13 25.72 -1.60
C VAL A 442 9.01 26.75 -0.49
N VAL A 443 9.55 26.46 0.69
CA VAL A 443 9.56 27.38 1.82
C VAL A 443 10.97 27.93 2.02
N ARG A 444 11.07 29.25 2.11
CA ARG A 444 12.31 29.97 2.38
C ARG A 444 12.05 31.05 3.42
N ASP A 445 12.84 31.04 4.48
CA ASP A 445 12.77 32.02 5.57
C ASP A 445 11.33 32.17 6.15
N GLY A 446 10.60 31.04 6.23
CA GLY A 446 9.21 30.99 6.71
C GLY A 446 8.16 31.48 5.71
N THR A 447 8.55 31.81 4.47
CA THR A 447 7.65 32.28 3.40
C THR A 447 7.65 31.32 2.22
N VAL A 448 6.51 31.21 1.53
CA VAL A 448 6.39 30.36 0.34
C VAL A 448 6.99 31.08 -0.86
N ASP A 449 7.95 30.45 -1.52
CA ASP A 449 8.53 30.90 -2.79
C ASP A 449 7.78 30.24 -3.96
N ASP A 450 6.68 30.88 -4.36
CA ASP A 450 5.86 30.40 -5.48
C ASP A 450 6.62 30.42 -6.82
N THR A 451 7.60 31.31 -6.99
CA THR A 451 8.38 31.38 -8.25
C THR A 451 9.30 30.17 -8.38
N ALA A 452 9.98 29.81 -7.29
CA ALA A 452 10.76 28.58 -7.24
C ALA A 452 9.87 27.34 -7.42
N TRP A 453 8.72 27.29 -6.76
CA TRP A 453 7.78 26.18 -6.91
C TRP A 453 7.24 26.02 -8.34
N MET A 454 6.84 27.12 -8.99
CA MET A 454 6.40 27.11 -10.39
C MET A 454 7.53 26.65 -11.33
N THR A 455 8.77 27.08 -11.07
CA THR A 455 9.94 26.65 -11.83
C THR A 455 10.15 25.14 -11.70
N ARG A 456 10.12 24.59 -10.47
CA ARG A 456 10.19 23.14 -10.24
C ARG A 456 9.08 22.40 -10.98
N CYS A 457 7.83 22.88 -10.91
CA CYS A 457 6.70 22.26 -11.60
C CYS A 457 6.89 22.25 -13.13
N ALA A 458 7.31 23.37 -13.71
CA ALA A 458 7.54 23.49 -15.15
C ALA A 458 8.67 22.56 -15.60
N THR A 459 9.78 22.51 -14.86
CA THR A 459 10.91 21.62 -15.12
C THR A 459 10.48 20.15 -15.10
N VAL A 460 9.76 19.71 -14.06
CA VAL A 460 9.29 18.33 -13.97
C VAL A 460 8.34 18.00 -15.12
N ARG A 461 7.39 18.90 -15.43
CA ARG A 461 6.47 18.73 -16.57
C ARG A 461 7.22 18.60 -17.90
N ASP A 462 8.21 19.44 -18.15
CA ASP A 462 8.98 19.44 -19.40
C ASP A 462 9.83 18.16 -19.51
N ALA A 463 10.41 17.70 -18.40
CA ALA A 463 11.12 16.42 -18.33
C ALA A 463 10.19 15.22 -18.60
N LEU A 464 8.97 15.22 -18.05
CA LEU A 464 7.95 14.19 -18.34
C LEU A 464 7.50 14.22 -19.81
N HIS A 465 7.33 15.41 -20.39
CA HIS A 465 6.99 15.53 -21.81
C HIS A 465 8.11 14.98 -22.71
N ARG A 466 9.37 15.28 -22.38
CA ARG A 466 10.56 14.79 -23.09
C ARG A 466 10.65 13.26 -23.05
N THR A 467 10.38 12.67 -21.89
CA THR A 467 10.54 11.23 -21.62
C THR A 467 9.28 10.41 -21.94
N ARG A 468 8.19 11.04 -22.43
CA ARG A 468 6.91 10.36 -22.72
C ARG A 468 7.01 9.18 -23.70
N ARG A 469 8.05 9.14 -24.54
CA ARG A 469 8.35 8.06 -25.50
C ARG A 469 9.53 7.17 -25.07
N SER A 470 10.18 7.50 -23.96
CA SER A 470 11.27 6.71 -23.40
C SER A 470 10.74 5.45 -22.74
N SER A 471 11.64 4.48 -22.52
CA SER A 471 11.32 3.28 -21.74
C SER A 471 10.86 3.66 -20.34
N ARG A 472 9.82 2.99 -19.84
CA ARG A 472 9.35 3.11 -18.45
C ARG A 472 10.01 2.09 -17.51
N GLU A 473 11.05 1.40 -17.97
CA GLU A 473 11.83 0.52 -17.11
C GLU A 473 12.53 1.31 -16.00
N ALA A 474 12.65 0.69 -14.82
CA ALA A 474 13.18 1.31 -13.61
C ALA A 474 14.52 2.05 -13.81
N LYS A 475 15.49 1.43 -14.50
CA LYS A 475 16.80 2.03 -14.77
C LYS A 475 16.72 3.22 -15.73
N ALA A 476 15.82 3.17 -16.71
CA ALA A 476 15.60 4.27 -17.63
C ALA A 476 14.98 5.47 -16.89
N VAL A 477 14.03 5.23 -15.98
CA VAL A 477 13.46 6.30 -15.13
C VAL A 477 14.53 6.95 -14.25
N LEU A 478 15.42 6.14 -13.63
CA LEU A 478 16.56 6.67 -12.86
C LEU A 478 17.50 7.51 -13.72
N ALA A 479 17.83 7.04 -14.92
CA ALA A 479 18.74 7.74 -15.83
C ALA A 479 18.14 9.04 -16.35
N GLU A 480 16.83 9.07 -16.60
CA GLU A 480 16.17 10.18 -17.26
C GLU A 480 15.67 11.27 -16.31
N LEU A 481 15.13 10.88 -15.15
CA LEU A 481 14.38 11.77 -14.24
C LEU A 481 14.86 11.71 -12.79
N GLY A 482 15.49 10.61 -12.41
CA GLY A 482 16.01 10.42 -11.07
C GLY A 482 17.33 11.16 -10.86
N GLY A 483 18.28 10.49 -10.24
CA GLY A 483 19.62 11.01 -9.99
C GLY A 483 20.44 10.01 -9.20
N GLY A 484 21.65 10.42 -8.82
CA GLY A 484 22.57 9.54 -8.12
C GLY A 484 22.04 9.10 -6.77
N ASP A 485 21.45 10.02 -6.02
CA ASP A 485 20.84 9.80 -4.71
C ASP A 485 19.71 8.75 -4.76
N ILE A 486 18.76 8.90 -5.68
CA ILE A 486 17.65 7.95 -5.85
C ILE A 486 18.17 6.60 -6.34
N ALA A 487 19.17 6.57 -7.22
CA ALA A 487 19.78 5.33 -7.70
C ALA A 487 20.55 4.59 -6.58
N VAL A 488 21.32 5.30 -5.76
CA VAL A 488 21.99 4.74 -4.57
C VAL A 488 20.96 4.24 -3.57
N ALA A 489 19.93 5.04 -3.25
CA ALA A 489 18.83 4.64 -2.37
C ALA A 489 18.15 3.35 -2.86
N THR A 490 17.88 3.25 -4.17
CA THR A 490 17.28 2.07 -4.79
C THR A 490 18.19 0.85 -4.59
N GLY A 491 19.49 1.01 -4.81
CA GLY A 491 20.49 -0.04 -4.54
C GLY A 491 20.49 -0.48 -3.09
N ILE A 492 20.41 0.46 -2.13
CA ILE A 492 20.33 0.17 -0.70
C ILE A 492 19.10 -0.67 -0.39
N LEU A 493 17.92 -0.31 -0.91
CA LEU A 493 16.70 -1.08 -0.66
C LEU A 493 16.78 -2.51 -1.19
N LEU A 494 17.32 -2.69 -2.39
CA LEU A 494 17.50 -4.01 -2.99
C LEU A 494 18.51 -4.85 -2.20
N GLY A 495 19.65 -4.28 -1.83
CA GLY A 495 20.66 -4.94 -1.01
C GLY A 495 20.16 -5.27 0.39
N ALA A 496 19.43 -4.35 1.03
CA ALA A 496 18.84 -4.56 2.35
C ALA A 496 17.80 -5.69 2.32
N THR A 497 16.96 -5.73 1.28
CA THR A 497 16.02 -6.83 1.03
C THR A 497 16.78 -8.16 0.88
N ALA A 498 17.82 -8.21 0.05
CA ALA A 498 18.62 -9.41 -0.15
C ALA A 498 19.30 -9.90 1.15
N ARG A 499 19.67 -8.97 2.03
CA ARG A 499 20.30 -9.24 3.34
C ARG A 499 19.31 -9.32 4.50
N ARG A 500 17.99 -9.30 4.23
CA ARG A 500 16.93 -9.37 5.25
C ARG A 500 17.04 -8.29 6.32
N LEU A 501 17.39 -7.08 5.90
CA LEU A 501 17.60 -5.93 6.78
C LEU A 501 16.44 -4.94 6.61
N PRO A 502 15.60 -4.69 7.64
CA PRO A 502 14.53 -3.72 7.53
C PRO A 502 15.06 -2.28 7.36
N VAL A 503 14.27 -1.45 6.69
CA VAL A 503 14.60 -0.05 6.39
C VAL A 503 13.46 0.88 6.80
N LEU A 504 13.76 1.93 7.57
CA LEU A 504 12.87 3.07 7.73
C LEU A 504 13.04 4.02 6.56
N LEU A 505 11.94 4.26 5.84
CA LEU A 505 11.86 5.29 4.83
C LEU A 505 11.42 6.61 5.46
N ASP A 506 11.98 7.70 4.96
CA ASP A 506 11.53 9.06 5.21
C ASP A 506 11.68 9.85 3.91
N GLY A 507 10.84 10.87 3.75
CA GLY A 507 10.91 11.85 2.66
C GLY A 507 10.83 11.32 1.22
N PRO A 508 10.93 12.22 0.24
CA PRO A 508 10.69 11.91 -1.16
C PRO A 508 11.71 10.96 -1.77
N VAL A 509 13.00 11.07 -1.44
CA VAL A 509 14.05 10.25 -2.08
C VAL A 509 13.89 8.79 -1.68
N GLY A 510 13.68 8.50 -0.40
CA GLY A 510 13.41 7.15 0.10
C GLY A 510 12.18 6.51 -0.55
N LEU A 511 11.09 7.28 -0.71
CA LEU A 511 9.86 6.79 -1.33
C LEU A 511 9.96 6.63 -2.85
N ALA A 512 10.65 7.53 -3.55
CA ALA A 512 10.94 7.39 -4.98
C ALA A 512 11.82 6.15 -5.24
N ALA A 513 12.82 5.91 -4.38
CA ALA A 513 13.61 4.69 -4.42
C ALA A 513 12.76 3.43 -4.11
N GLY A 514 11.80 3.53 -3.20
CA GLY A 514 10.81 2.48 -2.95
C GLY A 514 10.02 2.10 -4.21
N MET A 515 9.57 3.10 -4.96
CA MET A 515 8.84 2.91 -6.22
C MET A 515 9.70 2.22 -7.29
N VAL A 516 10.94 2.68 -7.47
CA VAL A 516 11.87 2.09 -8.45
C VAL A 516 12.28 0.67 -8.02
N SER A 517 12.56 0.45 -6.74
CA SER A 517 12.94 -0.87 -6.21
C SER A 517 11.79 -1.87 -6.29
N ARG A 518 10.53 -1.46 -6.13
CA ARG A 518 9.34 -2.30 -6.37
C ARG A 518 9.30 -2.82 -7.81
N ASP A 519 9.62 -1.97 -8.79
CA ASP A 519 9.60 -2.36 -10.21
C ASP A 519 10.77 -3.31 -10.55
N LEU A 520 11.88 -3.23 -9.82
CA LEU A 520 13.02 -4.14 -9.94
C LEU A 520 12.80 -5.46 -9.20
N ALA A 521 12.33 -5.39 -7.96
CA ALA A 521 12.04 -6.52 -7.08
C ALA A 521 10.85 -6.16 -6.16
N GLY A 522 9.67 -6.69 -6.50
CA GLY A 522 8.42 -6.35 -5.80
C GLY A 522 8.45 -6.62 -4.30
N GLN A 523 9.32 -7.52 -3.83
CA GLN A 523 9.48 -7.90 -2.44
C GLN A 523 10.10 -6.79 -1.57
N ALA A 524 10.84 -5.85 -2.16
CA ALA A 524 11.59 -4.83 -1.42
C ALA A 524 10.70 -3.94 -0.54
N ARG A 525 9.47 -3.64 -0.99
CA ARG A 525 8.51 -2.84 -0.22
C ARG A 525 8.15 -3.45 1.14
N HIS A 526 8.19 -4.79 1.27
CA HIS A 526 7.83 -5.50 2.51
C HIS A 526 8.92 -5.40 3.59
N TRP A 527 10.12 -4.96 3.22
CA TRP A 527 11.22 -4.67 4.15
C TRP A 527 11.26 -3.20 4.56
N CYS A 528 10.30 -2.40 4.10
CA CYS A 528 10.24 -0.97 4.36
C CYS A 528 9.13 -0.65 5.37
N LEU A 529 9.43 0.27 6.29
CA LEU A 529 8.44 0.88 7.18
C LEU A 529 8.48 2.40 7.00
N LEU A 530 7.31 3.03 6.96
CA LEU A 530 7.17 4.48 6.87
C LEU A 530 6.64 5.04 8.20
N PRO A 531 7.47 5.70 9.02
CA PRO A 531 7.02 6.24 10.30
C PRO A 531 6.04 7.41 10.13
N ASP A 532 6.31 8.31 9.18
CA ASP A 532 5.57 9.56 8.98
C ASP A 532 5.66 9.99 7.51
N HIS A 533 4.67 10.70 6.99
CA HIS A 533 4.70 11.21 5.61
C HIS A 533 5.20 12.67 5.49
N GLY A 534 5.56 13.32 6.59
CA GLY A 534 6.14 14.67 6.64
C GLY A 534 5.24 15.80 6.14
N GLY A 535 3.93 15.56 6.00
CA GLY A 535 3.02 16.46 5.27
C GLY A 535 3.26 16.58 3.76
N GLN A 536 4.19 15.79 3.18
CA GLN A 536 4.63 15.95 1.80
C GLN A 536 3.72 15.18 0.83
N PRO A 537 3.18 15.82 -0.24
CA PRO A 537 2.26 15.16 -1.16
C PRO A 537 2.88 13.97 -1.91
N ALA A 538 4.13 14.12 -2.37
CA ALA A 538 4.91 13.05 -2.99
C ALA A 538 4.99 11.79 -2.11
N VAL A 539 5.31 11.97 -0.82
CA VAL A 539 5.46 10.87 0.13
C VAL A 539 4.14 10.15 0.36
N ARG A 540 3.03 10.89 0.49
CA ARG A 540 1.69 10.30 0.64
C ARG A 540 1.29 9.45 -0.55
N LEU A 541 1.40 10.01 -1.76
CA LEU A 541 1.08 9.28 -2.98
C LEU A 541 1.92 8.00 -3.12
N ALA A 542 3.23 8.13 -2.89
CA ALA A 542 4.14 6.98 -2.98
C ALA A 542 3.83 5.91 -1.92
N ALA A 543 3.49 6.34 -0.70
CA ALA A 543 3.10 5.45 0.39
C ALA A 543 1.84 4.64 0.04
N ASP A 544 0.81 5.31 -0.52
CA ASP A 544 -0.41 4.65 -0.98
C ASP A 544 -0.11 3.60 -2.07
N VAL A 545 0.74 3.96 -3.04
CA VAL A 545 1.12 3.05 -4.14
C VAL A 545 2.00 1.89 -3.68
N LEU A 546 2.83 2.08 -2.65
CA LEU A 546 3.67 1.04 -2.05
C LEU A 546 2.92 0.19 -1.00
N GLY A 547 1.71 0.60 -0.59
CA GLY A 547 0.97 -0.02 0.50
C GLY A 547 1.58 0.23 1.89
N LEU A 548 2.32 1.33 2.04
CA LEU A 548 2.93 1.73 3.31
C LEU A 548 1.98 2.67 4.03
N VAL A 549 1.60 2.34 5.26
CA VAL A 549 0.72 3.20 6.07
C VAL A 549 1.57 3.96 7.10
N PRO A 550 1.61 5.30 7.06
CA PRO A 550 2.29 6.12 8.06
C PRO A 550 1.76 5.83 9.47
N LEU A 551 2.65 5.81 10.45
CA LEU A 551 2.32 5.51 11.85
C LEU A 551 2.00 6.78 12.65
N LEU A 552 2.64 7.90 12.28
CA LEU A 552 2.58 9.19 12.94
C LEU A 552 2.22 10.31 11.95
N ASP A 553 1.91 11.50 12.49
CA ASP A 553 1.66 12.74 11.73
C ASP A 553 2.34 13.95 12.39
N LEU A 554 3.65 13.83 12.66
CA LEU A 554 4.55 14.83 13.22
C LEU A 554 4.78 16.02 12.27
N ARG A 555 4.84 15.74 10.95
CA ARG A 555 5.09 16.72 9.89
C ARG A 555 6.32 17.61 10.15
N LEU A 556 7.44 16.99 10.53
CA LEU A 556 8.67 17.73 10.77
C LEU A 556 9.24 18.23 9.44
N ASP A 557 9.64 19.50 9.42
CA ASP A 557 10.35 20.14 8.30
C ASP A 557 11.83 20.35 8.64
N LEU A 558 12.48 19.27 9.08
CA LEU A 558 13.88 19.27 9.52
C LEU A 558 14.83 18.61 8.49
N GLY A 559 14.28 18.20 7.35
CA GLY A 559 14.97 17.44 6.31
C GLY A 559 14.62 15.94 6.33
N GLU A 560 14.87 15.29 5.20
CA GLU A 560 14.59 13.87 4.99
C GLU A 560 15.48 12.99 5.87
N GLY A 561 14.85 12.16 6.71
CA GLY A 561 15.46 11.32 7.74
C GLY A 561 15.06 11.75 9.16
N ALA A 562 14.62 12.99 9.34
CA ALA A 562 14.29 13.53 10.66
C ALA A 562 13.02 12.91 11.26
N ASN A 563 11.98 12.63 10.46
CA ASN A 563 10.78 11.99 10.98
C ASN A 563 11.06 10.55 11.40
N ALA A 564 11.87 9.82 10.63
CA ALA A 564 12.27 8.46 10.99
C ALA A 564 13.08 8.43 12.29
N LEU A 565 14.04 9.36 12.46
CA LEU A 565 14.83 9.46 13.68
C LEU A 565 14.03 9.95 14.89
N ALA A 566 13.06 10.85 14.69
CA ALA A 566 12.17 11.31 15.75
C ALA A 566 11.20 10.21 16.22
N ALA A 567 10.78 9.32 15.31
CA ALA A 567 9.91 8.19 15.63
C ALA A 567 10.66 7.04 16.33
N LEU A 568 11.96 6.89 16.07
CA LEU A 568 12.76 5.74 16.51
C LEU A 568 12.68 5.41 18.02
N PRO A 569 12.72 6.37 18.97
CA PRO A 569 12.56 6.06 20.39
C PRO A 569 11.22 5.39 20.68
N LEU A 570 10.14 5.91 20.11
CA LEU A 570 8.79 5.38 20.30
C LEU A 570 8.68 3.96 19.73
N LEU A 571 9.21 3.72 18.54
CA LEU A 571 9.21 2.40 17.91
C LEU A 571 9.96 1.37 18.77
N ARG A 572 11.12 1.75 19.34
CA ARG A 572 11.89 0.90 20.26
C ARG A 572 11.14 0.64 21.57
N SER A 573 10.50 1.64 22.15
CA SER A 573 9.69 1.47 23.36
C SER A 573 8.54 0.50 23.13
N VAL A 574 7.87 0.56 21.98
CA VAL A 574 6.80 -0.39 21.61
C VAL A 574 7.33 -1.83 21.55
N LEU A 575 8.48 -2.04 20.89
CA LEU A 575 9.10 -3.37 20.82
C LEU A 575 9.56 -3.86 22.21
N ALA A 576 10.09 -2.97 23.05
CA ALA A 576 10.51 -3.32 24.40
C ALA A 576 9.32 -3.72 25.28
N LEU A 577 8.20 -3.00 25.19
CA LEU A 577 6.96 -3.35 25.88
C LEU A 577 6.40 -4.69 25.39
N ALA A 578 6.36 -4.90 24.08
CA ALA A 578 5.91 -6.16 23.49
C ALA A 578 6.73 -7.37 23.95
N ALA A 579 8.04 -7.19 24.17
CA ALA A 579 8.94 -8.23 24.64
C ALA A 579 8.86 -8.45 26.17
N ALA A 580 8.68 -7.39 26.96
CA ALA A 580 8.87 -7.43 28.42
C ALA A 580 7.58 -7.62 29.24
N LEU A 581 6.40 -7.31 28.69
CA LEU A 581 5.16 -7.36 29.47
C LEU A 581 4.78 -8.80 29.85
N PRO A 582 4.31 -9.05 31.08
CA PRO A 582 3.90 -10.38 31.52
C PRO A 582 2.66 -10.86 30.77
N ALA A 583 2.43 -12.18 30.77
CA ALA A 583 1.18 -12.74 30.30
C ALA A 583 0.07 -12.44 31.31
N ARG A 584 -1.15 -12.23 30.82
CA ARG A 584 -2.33 -12.01 31.65
C ARG A 584 -2.66 -13.31 32.39
N GLY A 585 -2.37 -13.38 33.69
CA GLY A 585 -2.60 -14.57 34.52
C GLY A 585 -1.38 -15.09 35.30
N ASP A 586 -0.21 -14.43 35.20
CA ASP A 586 1.01 -14.80 35.96
C ASP A 586 1.08 -14.21 37.39
N ASP A 587 -0.03 -13.78 37.98
CA ASP A 587 -0.10 -13.58 39.43
C ASP A 587 -0.10 -14.96 40.11
N ALA A 588 1.10 -15.55 40.20
CA ALA A 588 1.41 -16.49 41.26
C ALA A 588 1.26 -15.74 42.58
N ASP A 589 0.25 -16.14 43.35
CA ASP A 589 0.02 -15.76 44.73
C ASP A 589 1.35 -15.78 45.53
N PRO A 590 1.83 -14.65 46.07
CA PRO A 590 3.03 -14.63 46.90
C PRO A 590 2.76 -15.15 48.34
N THR A 591 1.57 -15.66 48.64
CA THR A 591 1.26 -16.32 49.90
C THR A 591 0.96 -17.80 49.68
N GLY A 592 1.96 -18.62 50.01
CA GLY A 592 1.93 -20.05 49.70
C GLY A 592 0.87 -20.85 50.43
N GLU A 593 0.39 -21.88 49.74
CA GLU A 593 0.16 -23.24 50.25
C GLU A 593 0.37 -24.22 49.08
N PRO A 594 1.00 -25.38 49.28
CA PRO A 594 1.15 -26.36 48.21
C PRO A 594 -0.22 -26.98 47.94
N ALA A 595 -0.77 -26.77 46.75
CA ALA A 595 -1.93 -27.52 46.29
C ALA A 595 -1.44 -28.90 45.86
N ASP A 596 -1.90 -29.92 46.58
CA ASP A 596 -1.70 -31.33 46.28
C ASP A 596 -2.15 -31.66 44.86
N ASP A 597 -1.36 -32.54 44.22
CA ASP A 597 -1.65 -33.22 42.97
C ASP A 597 -3.05 -33.85 42.98
N GLU A 598 -3.86 -33.63 41.93
CA GLU A 598 -4.64 -34.70 41.30
C GLU A 598 -5.30 -34.24 39.98
N GLU A 599 -5.26 -35.15 38.99
CA GLU A 599 -5.98 -35.18 37.71
C GLU A 599 -5.37 -34.44 36.50
N ALA A 600 -4.36 -35.08 35.93
CA ALA A 600 -4.12 -35.08 34.50
C ALA A 600 -5.34 -35.69 33.76
N SER A 601 -6.16 -34.85 33.15
CA SER A 601 -7.18 -35.26 32.17
C SER A 601 -6.49 -35.61 30.84
N GLU A 602 -6.10 -36.87 30.72
CA GLU A 602 -5.75 -37.51 29.46
C GLU A 602 -7.01 -37.59 28.58
N PHE A 603 -7.12 -36.70 27.59
CA PHE A 603 -8.20 -36.73 26.60
C PHE A 603 -7.86 -37.82 25.56
N ALA A 604 -8.25 -39.06 25.86
CA ALA A 604 -8.19 -40.17 24.92
C ALA A 604 -9.38 -40.11 23.95
N GLU A 605 -9.10 -40.16 22.64
CA GLU A 605 -10.13 -40.34 21.60
C GLU A 605 -10.87 -41.67 21.80
N PRO A 606 -12.22 -41.72 21.75
CA PRO A 606 -12.94 -42.96 21.88
C PRO A 606 -12.88 -43.78 20.57
N GLU A 607 -12.39 -45.02 20.65
CA GLU A 607 -12.51 -45.99 19.56
C GLU A 607 -14.00 -46.25 19.19
N PRO A 608 -14.33 -46.33 17.89
CA PRO A 608 -15.70 -46.59 17.45
C PRO A 608 -16.07 -48.07 17.66
N THR A 609 -17.06 -48.30 18.52
CA THR A 609 -17.77 -49.58 18.65
C THR A 609 -18.95 -49.64 17.67
N GLY A 610 -18.79 -50.35 16.55
CA GLY A 610 -19.88 -50.61 15.61
C GLY A 610 -19.43 -51.47 14.42
N PRO A 611 -20.29 -52.37 13.90
CA PRO A 611 -19.86 -53.52 13.11
C PRO A 611 -19.41 -53.12 11.69
N GLY A 612 -18.22 -53.59 11.31
CA GLY A 612 -17.66 -53.37 9.97
C GLY A 612 -18.51 -54.02 8.87
N PRO A 613 -18.54 -53.44 7.65
CA PRO A 613 -19.23 -54.06 6.54
C PRO A 613 -18.42 -55.23 5.95
N ALA A 614 -19.10 -56.37 5.90
CA ALA A 614 -19.01 -57.48 4.95
C ALA A 614 -17.68 -57.69 4.19
N THR A 615 -17.00 -58.77 4.58
CA THR A 615 -16.09 -59.56 3.75
C THR A 615 -16.82 -60.13 2.52
N THR A 616 -16.30 -59.87 1.32
CA THR A 616 -16.49 -60.76 0.16
C THR A 616 -15.29 -61.70 0.11
N GLY A 617 -15.53 -62.98 0.40
CA GLY A 617 -14.55 -64.05 0.19
C GLY A 617 -14.83 -64.82 -1.09
N SER A 618 -13.76 -65.22 -1.76
CA SER A 618 -13.56 -66.49 -2.48
C SER A 618 -12.10 -66.47 -2.96
N ASP A 619 -11.19 -67.20 -2.31
CA ASP A 619 -10.80 -68.57 -2.66
C ASP A 619 -10.31 -68.67 -4.11
N ASP A 620 -8.99 -68.75 -4.33
CA ASP A 620 -8.32 -70.02 -4.69
C ASP A 620 -6.88 -69.83 -5.24
N GLU A 621 -6.01 -70.74 -4.80
CA GLU A 621 -4.86 -71.35 -5.49
C GLU A 621 -3.60 -70.53 -5.86
N GLU A 622 -2.59 -70.67 -4.99
CA GLU A 622 -1.30 -71.31 -5.30
C GLU A 622 -0.71 -71.16 -6.72
N ARG A 623 0.34 -70.33 -6.89
CA ARG A 623 1.59 -70.71 -7.56
C ARG A 623 2.70 -69.65 -7.47
N ALA A 624 3.85 -70.10 -6.99
CA ALA A 624 5.13 -69.40 -7.03
C ALA A 624 5.68 -69.25 -8.45
N TYR A 625 6.28 -68.10 -8.77
CA TYR A 625 7.39 -68.01 -9.74
C TYR A 625 8.19 -66.70 -9.56
N VAL A 626 9.51 -66.81 -9.46
CA VAL A 626 10.49 -65.69 -9.42
C VAL A 626 11.24 -65.64 -10.79
N PRO A 627 12.09 -64.63 -11.09
CA PRO A 627 11.99 -63.74 -12.25
C PRO A 627 12.93 -64.10 -13.43
N GLY A 628 12.75 -63.47 -14.60
CA GLY A 628 13.69 -63.66 -15.72
C GLY A 628 13.52 -62.76 -16.94
N ARG A 629 14.39 -61.75 -17.03
CA ARG A 629 15.09 -61.16 -18.20
C ARG A 629 14.59 -61.35 -19.65
N HIS A 630 14.62 -60.20 -20.35
CA HIS A 630 15.10 -59.91 -21.72
C HIS A 630 14.28 -60.22 -22.99
N ALA A 631 14.37 -59.21 -23.88
CA ALA A 631 14.34 -59.17 -25.35
C ALA A 631 13.00 -58.90 -26.04
N GLY A 632 13.00 -57.82 -26.84
CA GLY A 632 11.92 -57.33 -27.69
C GLY A 632 12.17 -55.87 -28.03
#